data_AF-A0A974WHL3-F1
#
_entry.id   AF-A0A974WHL3-F1
#
_cell.length_a   1.000
_cell.length_b   1.000
_cell.length_c   1.000
_cell.angle_alpha   90.00
_cell.angle_beta   90.00
_cell.angle_gamma   90.00
#
_symmetry.space_group_name_H-M   'P 1'
#
loop_
_entity.id
_entity.type
_entity.pdbx_description
1 polymer ?
#
loop_
_entity_poly.entity_id
_entity_poly.type
_entity_poly.pdbx_seq_one_letter_code
_entity_poly.pdbx_strand_id
1 'polypeptide(L)' 'MPSIVGISCNPAKSKMKWEKKVSHFTDWEIIAKYPLKDQARVYGLSYAYTFLSDFITESGKEESMWYVYRFDYIK' A
#
# COMPACT_ATOMS: atom_id res chain seq x y z
N MET A 1 -0.36 1.98 16.52
CA MET A 1 -1.43 1.35 15.73
C MET A 1 -0.76 0.53 14.64
N PRO A 2 -1.19 -0.71 14.37
CA PRO A 2 -0.63 -1.46 13.27
C PRO A 2 -1.00 -0.77 11.95
N SER A 3 -0.05 -0.72 11.03
CA SER A 3 -0.17 -0.02 9.76
C SER A 3 0.41 -0.86 8.63
N ILE A 4 -0.18 -0.75 7.45
CA ILE A 4 0.25 -1.45 6.24
C ILE A 4 0.60 -0.44 5.17
N VAL A 5 1.73 -0.67 4.52
CA VAL A 5 2.18 0.02 3.32
C VAL A 5 2.11 -0.96 2.16
N GLY A 6 1.38 -0.60 1.11
CA GLY A 6 1.21 -1.44 -0.06
C GLY A 6 1.54 -0.74 -1.37
N ILE A 7 1.87 -1.53 -2.38
CA ILE A 7 1.95 -1.05 -3.76
C ILE A 7 0.90 -1.72 -4.63
N SER A 8 0.22 -0.93 -5.46
CA SER A 8 -0.81 -1.41 -6.39
C SER A 8 -0.99 -0.48 -7.57
N CYS A 9 -1.33 -1.04 -8.73
CA CYS A 9 -1.82 -0.28 -9.88
C CYS A 9 -3.28 0.19 -9.71
N ASN A 10 -4.01 -0.40 -8.77
CA ASN A 10 -5.41 -0.06 -8.47
C ASN A 10 -5.61 0.12 -6.95
N PRO A 11 -5.18 1.26 -6.40
CA PRO A 11 -5.28 1.55 -4.97
C PRO A 11 -6.70 1.41 -4.39
N ALA A 12 -7.73 1.78 -5.16
CA ALA A 12 -9.13 1.67 -4.72
C ALA A 12 -9.57 0.21 -4.54
N LYS A 13 -9.19 -0.68 -5.47
CA LYS A 13 -9.47 -2.12 -5.35
C LYS A 13 -8.73 -2.72 -4.15
N SER A 14 -7.48 -2.31 -3.94
CA SER A 14 -6.68 -2.72 -2.79
C SER A 14 -7.34 -2.28 -1.47
N LYS A 15 -7.80 -1.03 -1.38
CA LYS A 15 -8.57 -0.51 -0.24
C LYS A 15 -9.79 -1.39 0.08
N MET A 16 -10.67 -1.63 -0.88
CA MET A 16 -11.86 -2.47 -0.67
C MET A 16 -11.52 -3.90 -0.24
N LYS A 17 -10.42 -4.47 -0.75
CA LYS A 17 -9.96 -5.80 -0.36
C LYS A 17 -9.50 -5.83 1.09
N TRP A 18 -8.85 -4.78 1.57
CA TRP A 18 -8.39 -4.68 2.96
C TRP A 18 -9.51 -4.35 3.93
N GLU A 19 -10.44 -3.46 3.57
CA GLU A 19 -11.65 -3.19 4.37
C GLU A 19 -12.47 -4.46 4.67
N LYS A 20 -12.44 -5.45 3.76
CA LYS A 20 -13.10 -6.76 3.99
C LYS A 20 -12.31 -7.72 4.88
N LYS A 21 -11.01 -7.49 5.05
CA LYS A 21 -10.09 -8.40 5.75
C LYS A 21 -9.76 -7.97 7.17
N VAL A 22 -9.77 -6.67 7.45
CA VAL A 22 -9.40 -6.12 8.75
C VAL A 22 -10.56 -5.31 9.32
N SER A 23 -10.73 -5.40 10.64
CA SER A 23 -11.63 -4.52 11.39
C SER A 23 -11.05 -3.11 11.49
N HIS A 24 -11.91 -2.09 11.42
CA HIS A 24 -11.54 -0.68 11.59
C HIS A 24 -10.37 -0.22 10.71
N PHE A 25 -10.57 -0.25 9.39
CA PHE A 25 -9.66 0.33 8.41
C PHE A 25 -9.76 1.87 8.41
N THR A 26 -8.70 2.57 8.80
CA THR A 26 -8.66 4.04 8.88
C THR A 26 -7.42 4.61 8.17
N ASP A 27 -7.40 5.94 8.00
CA ASP A 27 -6.22 6.70 7.59
C ASP A 27 -5.55 6.20 6.29
N TRP A 28 -6.39 5.86 5.31
CA TRP A 28 -5.92 5.42 4.01
C TRP A 28 -5.48 6.60 3.13
N GLU A 29 -4.24 6.55 2.67
CA GLU A 29 -3.65 7.60 1.84
C GLU A 29 -2.70 7.05 0.77
N ILE A 30 -2.56 7.79 -0.34
CA ILE A 30 -1.53 7.54 -1.35
C ILE A 30 -0.33 8.43 -1.01
N ILE A 31 0.79 7.81 -0.67
CA ILE A 31 2.00 8.50 -0.24
C ILE A 31 2.99 8.76 -1.38
N ALA A 32 2.93 7.96 -2.45
CA ALA A 32 3.79 8.16 -3.63
C ALA A 32 3.21 7.48 -4.88
N LYS A 33 3.74 7.86 -6.05
CA LYS A 33 3.37 7.30 -7.36
C LYS A 33 4.63 7.12 -8.20
N TYR A 34 4.79 5.97 -8.84
CA TYR A 34 5.91 5.67 -9.73
C TYR A 34 5.46 5.00 -11.03
N PRO A 35 6.13 5.25 -12.16
CA PRO A 35 5.86 4.55 -13.41
C PRO A 35 6.31 3.09 -13.35
N LEU A 36 7.35 2.79 -12.59
CA LEU A 36 7.93 1.45 -12.47
C LEU A 36 7.59 0.80 -11.14
N LYS A 37 7.25 -0.49 -11.19
CA LYS A 37 6.96 -1.32 -10.00
C LYS A 37 8.12 -1.31 -9.01
N ASP A 38 9.36 -1.46 -9.49
CA ASP A 38 10.52 -1.52 -8.62
C ASP A 38 10.77 -0.21 -7.88
N GLN A 39 10.50 0.94 -8.50
CA GLN A 39 10.60 2.23 -7.81
C GLN A 39 9.57 2.34 -6.69
N ALA A 40 8.31 1.96 -6.95
CA ALA A 40 7.27 1.91 -5.93
C ALA A 40 7.63 0.93 -4.80
N ARG A 41 8.20 -0.23 -5.14
CA ARG A 41 8.63 -1.24 -4.16
C ARG A 41 9.74 -0.73 -3.26
N VAL A 42 10.79 -0.14 -3.82
CA VAL A 42 11.92 0.40 -3.05
C VAL A 42 11.44 1.51 -2.10
N TYR A 43 10.62 2.43 -2.59
CA TYR A 43 10.05 3.48 -1.75
C TYR A 43 9.15 2.91 -0.64
N GLY A 44 8.23 2.01 -0.99
CA GLY A 44 7.30 1.41 -0.03
C GLY A 44 8.01 0.60 1.06
N LEU A 45 9.06 -0.15 0.72
CA LEU A 45 9.90 -0.86 1.69
C LEU A 45 10.62 0.11 2.63
N SER A 46 11.23 1.17 2.08
CA SER A 46 11.92 2.19 2.88
C SER A 46 10.96 2.90 3.83
N TYR A 47 9.76 3.24 3.36
CA TYR A 47 8.72 3.86 4.16
C TYR A 47 8.26 2.90 5.27
N ALA A 48 7.93 1.65 4.92
CA ALA A 48 7.49 0.64 5.88
C ALA A 48 8.54 0.41 6.99
N TYR A 49 9.82 0.35 6.63
CA TYR A 49 10.91 0.23 7.60
C TYR A 49 11.00 1.44 8.54
N THR A 50 10.83 2.65 8.01
CA THR A 50 10.91 3.90 8.78
C THR A 50 9.77 4.02 9.79
N PHE A 51 8.56 3.57 9.42
CA PHE A 51 7.35 3.71 10.24
C PHE A 51 6.95 2.42 10.97
N LEU A 52 7.80 1.38 10.94
CA LEU A 52 7.54 0.06 11.52
C LEU A 52 6.19 -0.53 11.04
N SER A 53 5.88 -0.32 9.76
CA SER A 53 4.67 -0.81 9.10
C SER A 53 4.92 -2.14 8.39
N ASP A 54 3.86 -2.93 8.20
CA ASP A 54 3.92 -4.13 7.37
C ASP A 54 3.94 -3.74 5.89
N PHE A 55 4.83 -4.35 5.10
CA PHE A 55 4.90 -4.12 3.66
C PHE A 55 4.22 -5.23 2.87
N ILE A 56 3.36 -4.84 1.93
CA ILE A 56 2.69 -5.77 1.01
C ILE A 56 2.91 -5.35 -0.44
N THR A 57 3.04 -6.33 -1.32
CA THR A 57 3.05 -6.12 -2.77
C THR A 57 1.86 -6.82 -3.38
N GLU A 58 1.02 -6.07 -4.10
CA GLU A 58 -0.04 -6.66 -4.90
C GLU A 58 0.42 -6.87 -6.35
N SER A 59 -0.13 -7.91 -6.97
CA SER A 59 0.06 -8.17 -8.39
C SER A 59 -0.78 -7.20 -9.21
N GLY A 60 -0.13 -6.48 -10.11
CA GLY A 60 -0.71 -5.54 -11.06
C GLY A 60 -0.13 -5.80 -12.45
N LYS A 61 -0.90 -5.49 -13.49
CA LYS A 61 -0.37 -5.51 -14.87
C LYS A 61 0.52 -4.28 -15.05
N GLU A 62 1.70 -4.47 -15.62
CA GLU A 62 2.78 -3.46 -15.75
C GLU A 62 2.40 -2.22 -16.57
N GLU A 63 1.27 -2.23 -17.27
CA GLU A 63 0.83 -1.16 -18.18
C GLU A 63 0.29 0.09 -17.47
N SER A 64 0.45 0.22 -16.15
CA SER A 64 -0.18 1.31 -15.37
C SER A 64 0.71 1.84 -14.25
N MET A 65 0.53 3.12 -13.91
CA MET A 65 1.19 3.81 -12.80
C MET A 65 1.05 3.00 -11.51
N TRP A 66 2.15 2.82 -10.77
CA TRP A 66 2.19 2.17 -9.48
C TRP A 66 1.99 3.19 -8.37
N TYR A 67 1.03 2.92 -7.50
CA TYR A 67 0.73 3.76 -6.34
C TYR A 67 1.24 3.08 -5.09
N VAL A 68 1.92 3.85 -4.24
CA VAL A 68 2.27 3.43 -2.89
C VAL A 68 1.21 4.01 -1.96
N TYR A 69 0.54 3.16 -1.20
CA TYR A 69 -0.50 3.55 -0.26
C TYR A 69 -0.18 3.08 1.15
N ARG A 70 -0.72 3.78 2.13
CA ARG A 70 -0.66 3.45 3.56
C ARG A 70 -2.08 3.34 4.11
N PHE A 71 -2.28 2.50 5.12
CA PHE A 71 -3.44 2.57 6.00
C PHE A 71 -3.12 2.08 7.40
N ASP A 72 -3.92 2.53 8.36
CA ASP A 72 -3.89 2.05 9.73
C ASP A 72 -5.09 1.10 9.95
N TYR A 73 -4.93 0.12 10.85
CA TYR A 73 -5.98 -0.87 11.11
C TYR A 73 -5.98 -1.36 12.56
N ILE A 74 -7.00 -2.14 12.93
CA ILE A 74 -7.04 -2.90 14.18
C ILE A 74 -7.23 -4.37 13.82
N LYS A 75 -6.29 -5.21 14.27
CA LYS A 75 -6.27 -6.64 13.94
C LYS A 75 -7.30 -7.43 14.72
#